data_AF-A0A6L7EYN2-F1
#
_entry.id   AF-A0A6L7EYN2-F1
#
_cell.length_a   1.000
_cell.length_b   1.000
_cell.length_c   1.000
_cell.angle_alpha   90.00
_cell.angle_beta   90.00
_cell.angle_gamma   90.00
#
_symmetry.space_group_name_H-M   'P 1'
#
loop_
_entity.id
_entity.type
_entity.pdbx_description
1 polymer ?
#
loop_
_entity_poly.entity_id
_entity_poly.type
_entity_poly.pdbx_seq_one_letter_code
_entity_poly.pdbx_strand_id
1 'polypeptide(L)'
;MSLDDRTDTASEKGLAEFWNAYVDAGRPGLRWALAHPREVRDAVRAIRALPVVEARPSDTPAGRAVCDVIATRVSYGVPARLLGTAVLEVPADPDEHLVGKRAATLRRKIRAAEKHGTKVRPVDDESERRALVAAADEAEQEHVDPGYRVAHPDNDDLLTYDLWLVAEDGDGTPLLLAVAPYDGPLAVLRYFRTLGRSDAHSDARYLATSALVTALAQRGVRYLLDTATPPEQTNGLRHFQRMVGFRYARVRLRR
;
A
#
# COMPACT_ATOMS: atom_id res chain seq x y z
N MET A 1 -11.70 16.32 -9.95
CA MET A 1 -12.03 16.36 -8.51
C MET A 1 -11.31 15.20 -7.85
N SER A 2 -10.33 15.50 -7.02
CA SER A 2 -9.44 14.52 -6.39
C SER A 2 -10.24 13.55 -5.48
N LEU A 3 -9.67 12.38 -5.16
CA LEU A 3 -10.16 11.57 -4.04
C LEU A 3 -10.18 12.38 -2.74
N ASP A 4 -9.19 13.25 -2.49
CA ASP A 4 -9.16 14.11 -1.31
C ASP A 4 -10.35 15.09 -1.30
N ASP A 5 -10.73 15.66 -2.45
CA ASP A 5 -11.90 16.56 -2.55
C ASP A 5 -13.23 15.84 -2.31
N ARG A 6 -13.29 14.55 -2.64
CA ARG A 6 -14.49 13.70 -2.52
C ARG A 6 -14.62 13.03 -1.17
N THR A 7 -13.51 12.92 -0.43
CA THR A 7 -13.47 12.19 0.82
C THR A 7 -14.00 13.08 1.92
N ASP A 8 -15.15 12.71 2.47
CA ASP A 8 -15.62 13.27 3.74
C ASP A 8 -14.58 12.93 4.82
N THR A 9 -13.79 13.94 5.20
CA THR A 9 -12.71 13.82 6.18
C THR A 9 -13.21 13.28 7.52
N ALA A 10 -14.47 13.54 7.88
CA ALA A 10 -15.07 12.99 9.10
C ALA A 10 -15.31 11.48 8.98
N SER A 11 -15.86 11.02 7.86
CA SER A 11 -16.07 9.60 7.58
C SER A 11 -14.74 8.83 7.52
N GLU A 12 -13.72 9.37 6.84
CA GLU A 12 -12.41 8.72 6.79
C GLU A 12 -11.78 8.62 8.18
N LYS A 13 -11.79 9.72 8.95
CA LYS A 13 -11.25 9.76 10.31
C LYS A 13 -11.99 8.80 11.25
N GLY A 14 -13.32 8.73 11.17
CA GLY A 14 -14.11 7.79 11.97
C GLY A 14 -13.81 6.34 11.63
N LEU A 15 -13.68 6.00 10.34
CA LEU A 15 -13.31 4.65 9.91
C LEU A 15 -11.89 4.28 10.34
N ALA A 16 -10.98 5.24 10.24
CA ALA A 16 -9.62 5.15 10.75
C ALA A 16 -9.55 4.83 12.25
N GLU A 17 -10.31 5.55 13.07
CA GLU A 17 -10.41 5.35 14.52
C GLU A 17 -11.02 3.99 14.85
N PHE A 18 -12.07 3.59 14.13
CA PHE A 18 -12.70 2.28 14.27
C PHE A 18 -11.69 1.15 14.08
N TRP A 19 -10.92 1.17 13.00
CA TRP A 19 -9.92 0.12 12.75
C TRP A 19 -8.79 0.14 13.79
N ASN A 20 -8.44 1.31 14.35
CA ASN A 20 -7.41 1.41 15.40
C ASN A 20 -7.92 0.67 16.64
N ALA A 21 -9.12 1.01 17.11
CA ALA A 21 -9.74 0.36 18.26
C ALA A 21 -9.96 -1.16 18.05
N TYR A 22 -10.30 -1.57 16.82
CA TYR A 22 -10.45 -2.98 16.47
C TYR A 22 -9.14 -3.76 16.64
N VAL A 23 -8.04 -3.25 16.08
CA VAL A 23 -6.74 -3.92 16.17
C VAL A 23 -6.17 -3.87 17.57
N ASP A 24 -6.29 -2.74 18.27
CA ASP A 24 -5.83 -2.57 19.66
C ASP A 24 -6.54 -3.54 20.62
N ALA A 25 -7.79 -3.89 20.33
CA ALA A 25 -8.53 -4.83 21.16
C ALA A 25 -8.02 -6.28 21.04
N GLY A 26 -7.31 -6.65 19.95
CA GLY A 26 -6.76 -7.99 19.74
C GLY A 26 -7.80 -9.13 19.78
N ARG A 27 -9.09 -8.83 19.63
CA ARG A 27 -10.19 -9.79 19.77
C ARG A 27 -10.66 -10.31 18.40
N PRO A 28 -11.14 -11.57 18.30
CA PRO A 28 -11.78 -12.08 17.09
C PRO A 28 -12.98 -11.22 16.69
N GLY A 29 -13.09 -10.87 15.41
CA GLY A 29 -13.89 -9.73 14.97
C GLY A 29 -15.38 -9.76 15.30
N LEU A 30 -16.01 -10.94 15.35
CA LEU A 30 -17.42 -11.08 15.76
C LEU A 30 -17.66 -10.67 17.21
N ARG A 31 -16.77 -11.05 18.13
CA ARG A 31 -16.93 -10.70 19.56
C ARG A 31 -16.78 -9.20 19.78
N TRP A 32 -15.83 -8.58 19.08
CA TRP A 32 -15.63 -7.13 19.18
C TRP A 32 -16.83 -6.38 18.62
N ALA A 33 -17.35 -6.80 17.45
CA ALA A 33 -18.49 -6.17 16.80
C ALA A 33 -19.78 -6.24 17.64
N LEU A 34 -20.03 -7.37 18.31
CA LEU A 34 -21.18 -7.52 19.21
C LEU A 34 -21.08 -6.64 20.46
N ALA A 35 -19.85 -6.40 20.95
CA ALA A 35 -19.61 -5.53 22.10
C ALA A 35 -19.67 -4.04 21.76
N HIS A 36 -19.48 -3.67 20.49
CA HIS A 36 -19.38 -2.28 20.02
C HIS A 36 -20.36 -1.98 18.85
N PRO A 37 -21.68 -2.18 19.04
CA PRO A 37 -22.64 -2.09 17.95
C PRO A 37 -22.79 -0.66 17.40
N ARG A 38 -22.53 0.37 18.22
CA ARG A 38 -22.62 1.77 17.79
C ARG A 38 -21.45 2.12 16.86
N GLU A 39 -20.26 1.71 17.24
CA GLU A 39 -19.01 1.87 16.50
C GLU A 39 -19.09 1.14 15.15
N VAL A 40 -19.61 -0.09 15.15
CA VAL A 40 -19.86 -0.85 13.91
C VAL A 40 -20.85 -0.12 12.99
N ARG A 41 -21.97 0.36 13.54
CA ARG A 41 -22.96 1.11 12.75
C ARG A 41 -22.36 2.38 12.16
N ASP A 42 -21.57 3.10 12.92
CA ASP A 42 -20.97 4.36 12.48
C ASP A 42 -19.84 4.10 11.45
N ALA A 43 -19.06 3.02 11.60
CA ALA A 43 -18.13 2.55 10.58
C ALA A 43 -18.83 2.16 9.27
N VAL A 44 -19.96 1.44 9.35
CA VAL A 44 -20.77 1.09 8.15
C VAL A 44 -21.27 2.35 7.43
N ARG A 45 -21.70 3.38 8.18
CA ARG A 45 -22.10 4.68 7.60
C ARG A 45 -20.92 5.37 6.93
N ALA A 46 -19.77 5.43 7.61
CA ALA A 46 -18.54 6.00 7.06
C ALA A 46 -18.13 5.30 5.75
N ILE A 47 -18.12 3.96 5.73
CA ILE A 47 -17.84 3.17 4.53
C ILE A 47 -18.78 3.52 3.37
N ARG A 48 -20.09 3.65 3.64
CA ARG A 48 -21.07 4.00 2.61
C ARG A 48 -20.87 5.41 2.05
N ALA A 49 -20.30 6.32 2.84
CA ALA A 49 -19.96 7.68 2.44
C ALA A 49 -18.62 7.78 1.69
N LEU A 50 -17.78 6.74 1.72
CA LEU A 50 -16.50 6.76 1.01
C LEU A 50 -16.69 6.94 -0.51
N PRO A 51 -15.73 7.64 -1.16
CA PRO A 51 -15.69 7.76 -2.61
C PRO A 51 -15.62 6.39 -3.27
N VAL A 52 -16.18 6.29 -4.47
CA VAL A 52 -16.15 5.06 -5.28
C VAL A 52 -15.10 5.20 -6.37
N VAL A 53 -14.21 4.21 -6.47
CA VAL A 53 -13.27 4.01 -7.56
C VAL A 53 -13.82 2.88 -8.42
N GLU A 54 -13.98 3.12 -9.72
CA GLU A 54 -14.38 2.07 -10.66
C GLU A 54 -13.15 1.31 -11.15
N ALA A 55 -13.25 -0.01 -11.17
CA ALA A 55 -12.20 -0.89 -11.69
C ALA A 55 -12.73 -1.73 -12.85
N ARG A 56 -11.97 -1.75 -13.94
CA ARG A 56 -12.22 -2.57 -15.14
C ARG A 56 -10.94 -3.32 -15.50
N PRO A 57 -10.56 -4.33 -14.70
CA PRO A 57 -9.32 -5.03 -14.95
C PRO A 57 -9.40 -5.87 -16.23
N SER A 58 -8.32 -5.92 -16.98
CA SER A 58 -8.14 -6.76 -18.16
C SER A 58 -7.77 -8.20 -17.78
N ASP A 59 -7.73 -9.09 -18.78
CA ASP A 59 -7.29 -10.49 -18.59
C ASP A 59 -5.75 -10.65 -18.64
N THR A 60 -4.99 -9.57 -18.46
CA THR A 60 -3.52 -9.62 -18.35
C THR A 60 -3.09 -10.12 -16.95
N PRO A 61 -1.82 -10.51 -16.74
CA PRO A 61 -1.31 -10.82 -15.40
C PRO A 61 -1.54 -9.69 -14.39
N ALA A 62 -1.31 -8.45 -14.79
CA ALA A 62 -1.54 -7.28 -13.93
C ALA A 62 -3.03 -7.05 -13.65
N GLY A 63 -3.90 -7.22 -14.66
CA GLY A 63 -5.35 -7.12 -14.48
C GLY A 63 -5.90 -8.20 -13.53
N ARG A 64 -5.35 -9.42 -13.59
CA ARG A 64 -5.65 -10.48 -12.60
C ARG A 64 -5.22 -10.07 -11.19
N ALA A 65 -4.01 -9.54 -11.01
CA ALA A 65 -3.56 -9.06 -9.70
C ALA A 65 -4.48 -7.97 -9.12
N VAL A 66 -4.97 -7.03 -9.96
CA VAL A 66 -5.98 -6.03 -9.56
C VAL A 66 -7.31 -6.71 -9.17
N CYS A 67 -7.79 -7.66 -9.98
CA CYS A 67 -8.99 -8.43 -9.70
C CYS A 67 -8.89 -9.19 -8.37
N ASP A 68 -7.75 -9.81 -8.09
CA ASP A 68 -7.51 -10.60 -6.89
C ASP A 68 -7.62 -9.74 -5.63
N VAL A 69 -6.97 -8.57 -5.60
CA VAL A 69 -7.09 -7.61 -4.49
C VAL A 69 -8.54 -7.16 -4.26
N ILE A 70 -9.29 -6.93 -5.32
CA ILE A 70 -10.71 -6.52 -5.22
C ILE A 70 -11.61 -7.69 -4.78
N ALA A 71 -11.21 -8.92 -5.09
CA ALA A 71 -11.92 -10.14 -4.74
C ALA A 71 -11.55 -10.67 -3.35
N THR A 72 -10.42 -10.21 -2.77
CA THR A 72 -9.93 -10.61 -1.44
C THR A 72 -11.06 -10.59 -0.41
N ARG A 73 -11.07 -11.63 0.43
CA ARG A 73 -11.94 -11.74 1.59
C ARG A 73 -11.09 -11.71 2.83
N VAL A 74 -11.53 -10.95 3.83
CA VAL A 74 -10.92 -10.97 5.16
C VAL A 74 -11.18 -12.32 5.84
N SER A 75 -10.47 -12.59 6.93
CA SER A 75 -10.51 -13.88 7.66
C SER A 75 -11.91 -14.39 8.07
N TYR A 76 -12.90 -13.51 8.19
CA TYR A 76 -14.30 -13.85 8.49
C TYR A 76 -15.22 -13.88 7.24
N GLY A 77 -14.64 -14.00 6.04
CA GLY A 77 -15.35 -14.28 4.79
C GLY A 77 -16.01 -13.08 4.11
N VAL A 78 -15.92 -11.88 4.69
CA VAL A 78 -16.47 -10.65 4.10
C VAL A 78 -15.54 -10.14 3.00
N PRO A 79 -16.04 -9.78 1.81
CA PRO A 79 -15.23 -9.16 0.77
C PRO A 79 -14.58 -7.86 1.26
N ALA A 80 -13.25 -7.76 1.17
CA ALA A 80 -12.46 -6.64 1.69
C ALA A 80 -12.89 -5.28 1.13
N ARG A 81 -13.28 -5.25 -0.16
CA ARG A 81 -13.83 -4.05 -0.81
C ARG A 81 -15.06 -3.44 -0.11
N LEU A 82 -15.77 -4.21 0.71
CA LEU A 82 -16.92 -3.73 1.49
C LEU A 82 -16.51 -3.05 2.80
N LEU A 83 -15.23 -3.10 3.17
CA LEU A 83 -14.68 -2.53 4.41
C LEU A 83 -13.92 -1.21 4.18
N GLY A 84 -13.81 -0.80 2.91
CA GLY A 84 -12.88 0.23 2.45
C GLY A 84 -11.56 -0.38 2.02
N THR A 85 -11.02 0.10 0.91
CA THR A 85 -9.69 -0.27 0.41
C THR A 85 -8.79 0.95 0.58
N ALA A 86 -7.56 0.76 1.07
CA ALA A 86 -6.58 1.83 1.07
C ALA A 86 -6.13 2.08 -0.38
N VAL A 87 -6.37 3.30 -0.86
CA VAL A 87 -6.07 3.74 -2.22
C VAL A 87 -5.23 5.02 -2.15
N LEU A 88 -4.12 5.03 -2.87
CA LEU A 88 -3.35 6.23 -3.14
C LEU A 88 -3.75 6.78 -4.51
N GLU A 89 -4.18 8.05 -4.54
CA GLU A 89 -4.38 8.75 -5.80
C GLU A 89 -3.02 9.09 -6.41
N VAL A 90 -2.85 8.72 -7.67
CA VAL A 90 -1.66 9.06 -8.46
C VAL A 90 -2.01 10.29 -9.30
N PRO A 91 -1.45 11.47 -9.00
CA PRO A 91 -1.72 12.68 -9.76
C PRO A 91 -1.21 12.56 -11.19
N ALA A 92 -1.75 13.38 -12.09
CA ALA A 92 -1.28 13.42 -13.46
C ALA A 92 0.13 14.02 -13.56
N ASP A 93 0.39 15.04 -12.76
CA ASP A 93 1.72 15.59 -12.52
C ASP A 93 2.24 15.01 -11.19
N PRO A 94 3.31 14.20 -11.19
CA PRO A 94 3.83 13.59 -9.98
C PRO A 94 4.31 14.59 -8.93
N ASP A 95 4.70 15.81 -9.33
CA ASP A 95 5.17 16.84 -8.38
C ASP A 95 4.04 17.29 -7.45
N GLU A 96 2.77 17.20 -7.88
CA GLU A 96 1.60 17.51 -7.06
C GLU A 96 1.53 16.64 -5.79
N HIS A 97 2.08 15.41 -5.83
CA HIS A 97 2.12 14.51 -4.67
C HIS A 97 2.94 15.09 -3.49
N LEU A 98 3.91 15.95 -3.79
CA LEU A 98 4.81 16.54 -2.80
C LEU A 98 4.41 17.97 -2.39
N VAL A 99 3.31 18.49 -2.95
CA VAL A 99 2.84 19.86 -2.70
C VAL A 99 1.95 19.93 -1.46
N GLY A 100 1.96 21.10 -0.80
CA GLY A 100 1.06 21.41 0.32
C GLY A 100 1.58 21.05 1.72
N LYS A 101 0.76 21.39 2.72
CA LYS A 101 1.11 21.20 4.14
C LYS A 101 1.15 19.73 4.55
N ARG A 102 0.30 18.88 3.97
CA ARG A 102 0.21 17.45 4.27
C ARG A 102 1.49 16.70 3.85
N ALA A 103 2.12 17.11 2.75
CA ALA A 103 3.37 16.53 2.26
C ALA A 103 4.63 17.02 3.01
N ALA A 104 4.52 17.89 4.03
CA ALA A 104 5.69 18.43 4.74
C ALA A 104 6.51 17.33 5.42
N THR A 105 5.86 16.38 6.11
CA THR A 105 6.54 15.25 6.74
C THR A 105 7.16 14.31 5.72
N LEU A 106 6.42 14.01 4.64
CA LEU A 106 6.92 13.19 3.52
C LEU A 106 8.20 13.79 2.93
N ARG A 107 8.18 15.08 2.58
CA ARG A 107 9.37 15.80 2.07
C ARG A 107 10.54 15.78 3.04
N ARG A 108 10.28 15.95 4.35
CA ARG A 108 11.34 15.85 5.36
C ARG A 108 11.97 14.45 5.38
N LYS A 109 11.16 13.40 5.27
CA LYS A 109 11.64 12.02 5.25
C LYS A 109 12.36 11.64 3.96
N ILE A 110 11.89 12.14 2.81
CA ILE A 110 12.61 12.05 1.53
C ILE A 110 14.00 12.66 1.65
N ARG A 111 14.11 13.90 2.16
CA ARG A 111 15.41 14.56 2.36
C ARG A 111 16.33 13.82 3.33
N ALA A 112 15.76 13.14 4.33
CA ALA A 112 16.54 12.31 5.25
C ALA A 112 17.11 11.08 4.53
N ALA A 113 16.32 10.39 3.70
CA ALA A 113 16.78 9.28 2.86
C ALA A 113 17.88 9.74 1.88
N GLU A 114 17.66 10.85 1.19
CA GLU A 114 18.65 11.43 0.25
C GLU A 114 19.96 11.81 0.97
N LYS A 115 19.87 12.34 2.20
CA LYS A 115 21.05 12.65 3.02
C LYS A 115 21.85 11.40 3.39
N HIS A 116 21.20 10.24 3.52
CA HIS A 116 21.86 8.95 3.70
C HIS A 116 22.39 8.35 2.38
N GLY A 117 22.33 9.09 1.27
CA GLY A 117 22.77 8.62 -0.04
C GLY A 117 21.79 7.66 -0.71
N THR A 118 20.58 7.49 -0.16
CA THR A 118 19.60 6.58 -0.73
C THR A 118 19.15 7.05 -2.12
N LYS A 119 19.11 6.11 -3.06
CA LYS A 119 18.61 6.33 -4.43
C LYS A 119 17.55 5.30 -4.76
N VAL A 120 16.67 5.62 -5.71
CA VAL A 120 15.69 4.68 -6.24
C VAL A 120 15.84 4.59 -7.74
N ARG A 121 15.82 3.38 -8.28
CA ARG A 121 15.93 3.13 -9.71
C ARG A 121 14.99 2.01 -10.17
N PRO A 122 14.60 2.00 -11.46
CA PRO A 122 13.95 0.85 -12.04
C PRO A 122 14.89 -0.37 -12.09
N VAL A 123 14.28 -1.55 -12.08
CA VAL A 123 14.96 -2.83 -12.26
C VAL A 123 14.39 -3.52 -13.49
N ASP A 124 15.14 -3.49 -14.58
CA ASP A 124 14.74 -4.09 -15.86
C ASP A 124 15.46 -5.41 -16.15
N ASP A 125 16.61 -5.66 -15.51
CA ASP A 125 17.38 -6.88 -15.70
C ASP A 125 16.75 -8.08 -14.97
N GLU A 126 16.52 -9.17 -15.70
CA GLU A 126 15.84 -10.35 -15.17
C GLU A 126 16.69 -11.11 -14.13
N SER A 127 18.02 -11.10 -14.28
CA SER A 127 18.91 -11.75 -13.31
C SER A 127 18.93 -10.98 -11.99
N GLU A 128 18.90 -9.66 -12.07
CA GLU A 128 18.78 -8.77 -10.92
C GLU A 128 17.43 -8.95 -10.20
N ARG A 129 16.32 -9.04 -10.95
CA ARG A 129 15.00 -9.32 -10.36
C ARG A 129 15.00 -10.62 -9.57
N ARG A 130 15.58 -11.70 -10.11
CA ARG A 130 15.70 -12.99 -9.40
C ARG A 130 16.52 -12.86 -8.12
N ALA A 131 17.62 -12.11 -8.15
CA ALA A 131 18.42 -11.86 -6.96
C ALA A 131 17.64 -11.07 -5.89
N LEU A 132 16.83 -10.09 -6.31
CA LEU A 132 15.96 -9.31 -5.41
C LEU A 132 14.81 -10.14 -4.82
N VAL A 133 14.23 -11.09 -5.58
CA VAL A 133 13.25 -12.06 -5.04
C VAL A 133 13.89 -12.90 -3.95
N ALA A 134 15.08 -13.46 -4.20
CA ALA A 134 15.79 -14.25 -3.20
C ALA A 134 16.08 -13.43 -1.92
N ALA A 135 16.52 -12.18 -2.07
CA ALA A 135 16.74 -11.27 -0.94
C ALA A 135 15.43 -10.90 -0.20
N ALA A 136 14.32 -10.77 -0.92
CA ALA A 136 13.00 -10.53 -0.35
C ALA A 136 12.54 -11.72 0.50
N ASP A 137 12.68 -12.94 -0.02
CA ASP A 137 12.34 -14.17 0.68
C ASP A 137 13.18 -14.35 1.95
N GLU A 138 14.49 -14.11 1.88
CA GLU A 138 15.38 -14.10 3.04
C GLU A 138 14.92 -13.08 4.09
N ALA A 139 14.63 -11.83 3.67
CA ALA A 139 14.19 -10.78 4.58
C ALA A 139 12.84 -11.09 5.26
N GLU A 140 11.90 -11.73 4.56
CA GLU A 140 10.62 -12.18 5.13
C GLU A 140 10.79 -13.34 6.11
N GLN A 141 11.69 -14.28 5.83
CA GLN A 141 11.98 -15.41 6.70
C GLN A 141 12.65 -14.94 8.01
N GLU A 142 13.57 -13.98 7.92
CA GLU A 142 14.39 -13.54 9.05
C GLU A 142 13.77 -12.40 9.87
N HIS A 143 12.59 -11.89 9.51
CA HIS A 143 11.97 -10.68 10.08
C HIS A 143 12.02 -10.62 11.63
N VAL A 144 12.36 -9.48 12.26
CA VAL A 144 12.64 -9.43 13.71
C VAL A 144 11.41 -9.83 14.53
N ASP A 145 10.27 -9.28 14.12
CA ASP A 145 8.98 -9.53 14.72
C ASP A 145 8.45 -10.87 14.19
N PRO A 146 8.27 -11.88 15.06
CA PRO A 146 7.75 -13.19 14.69
C PRO A 146 6.39 -13.16 13.99
N GLY A 147 5.57 -12.13 14.25
CA GLY A 147 4.26 -11.97 13.62
C GLY A 147 4.32 -11.64 12.12
N TYR A 148 5.47 -11.20 11.63
CA TYR A 148 5.71 -10.93 10.20
C TYR A 148 6.62 -11.96 9.53
N ARG A 149 7.15 -12.93 10.28
CA ARG A 149 7.98 -13.99 9.68
C ARG A 149 7.10 -14.92 8.86
N VAL A 150 7.55 -15.22 7.66
CA VAL A 150 6.95 -16.24 6.81
C VAL A 150 7.93 -17.41 6.77
N ALA A 151 7.50 -18.61 7.17
CA ALA A 151 8.41 -19.76 7.24
C ALA A 151 8.90 -20.23 5.87
N HIS A 152 8.04 -20.09 4.85
CA HIS A 152 8.29 -20.45 3.47
C HIS A 152 7.74 -19.32 2.58
N PRO A 153 8.41 -18.15 2.54
CA PRO A 153 8.00 -17.10 1.63
C PRO A 153 8.17 -17.60 0.19
N ASP A 154 7.23 -17.21 -0.65
CA ASP A 154 7.24 -17.49 -2.09
C ASP A 154 6.79 -16.21 -2.79
N ASN A 155 7.78 -15.49 -3.32
CA ASN A 155 7.59 -14.26 -4.07
C ASN A 155 7.92 -14.44 -5.57
N ASP A 156 7.90 -15.68 -6.09
CA ASP A 156 8.20 -15.96 -7.50
C ASP A 156 7.19 -15.30 -8.45
N ASP A 157 5.94 -15.09 -8.00
CA ASP A 157 4.92 -14.41 -8.79
C ASP A 157 5.33 -12.98 -9.16
N LEU A 158 6.20 -12.34 -8.36
CA LEU A 158 6.68 -10.99 -8.64
C LEU A 158 7.34 -10.88 -10.02
N LEU A 159 8.04 -11.93 -10.46
CA LEU A 159 8.77 -11.97 -11.74
C LEU A 159 7.85 -11.81 -12.94
N THR A 160 6.54 -11.97 -12.77
CA THR A 160 5.53 -11.82 -13.83
C THR A 160 5.10 -10.37 -14.07
N TYR A 161 5.57 -9.42 -13.25
CA TYR A 161 5.13 -8.02 -13.31
C TYR A 161 6.21 -7.06 -13.82
N ASP A 162 5.76 -5.97 -14.45
CA ASP A 162 6.66 -5.09 -15.22
C ASP A 162 7.29 -3.97 -14.40
N LEU A 163 6.58 -3.40 -13.43
CA LEU A 163 7.07 -2.26 -12.66
C LEU A 163 7.77 -2.71 -11.39
N TRP A 164 9.09 -2.61 -11.43
CA TRP A 164 10.00 -2.88 -10.33
C TRP A 164 10.80 -1.63 -10.00
N LEU A 165 10.89 -1.30 -8.72
CA LEU A 165 11.79 -0.28 -8.20
C LEU A 165 12.58 -0.87 -7.03
N VAL A 166 13.87 -0.57 -6.99
CA VAL A 166 14.72 -0.84 -5.84
C VAL A 166 15.22 0.47 -5.26
N ALA A 167 15.11 0.62 -3.94
CA ALA A 167 15.82 1.66 -3.20
C ALA A 167 17.13 1.09 -2.68
N GLU A 168 18.23 1.79 -2.92
CA GLU A 168 19.59 1.35 -2.56
C GLU A 168 20.28 2.42 -1.73
N ASP A 169 21.24 2.03 -0.88
CA ASP A 169 22.12 2.98 -0.20
C ASP A 169 23.25 3.50 -1.12
N GLY A 170 24.17 4.27 -0.55
CA GLY A 170 25.31 4.84 -1.28
C GLY A 170 26.29 3.80 -1.84
N ASP A 171 26.28 2.59 -1.30
CA ASP A 171 27.15 1.47 -1.71
C ASP A 171 26.45 0.53 -2.71
N GLY A 172 25.19 0.80 -3.05
CA GLY A 172 24.38 -0.03 -3.94
C GLY A 172 23.71 -1.20 -3.22
N THR A 173 23.69 -1.22 -1.89
CA THR A 173 23.01 -2.27 -1.12
C THR A 173 21.49 -2.06 -1.21
N PRO A 174 20.71 -3.08 -1.61
CA PRO A 174 19.25 -2.99 -1.64
C PRO A 174 18.65 -2.76 -0.24
N LEU A 175 17.93 -1.64 -0.07
CA LEU A 175 17.22 -1.28 1.16
C LEU A 175 15.74 -1.62 1.10
N LEU A 176 15.10 -1.48 -0.05
CA LEU A 176 13.67 -1.74 -0.23
C LEU A 176 13.37 -2.17 -1.66
N LEU A 177 12.49 -3.17 -1.78
CA LEU A 177 11.93 -3.59 -3.04
C LEU A 177 10.46 -3.16 -3.13
N ALA A 178 10.10 -2.59 -4.27
CA ALA A 178 8.73 -2.24 -4.64
C ALA A 178 8.37 -2.88 -5.99
N VAL A 179 7.30 -3.67 -6.02
CA VAL A 179 6.74 -4.28 -7.23
C VAL A 179 5.26 -3.94 -7.31
N ALA A 180 4.86 -3.34 -8.43
CA ALA A 180 3.50 -2.83 -8.60
C ALA A 180 2.91 -3.16 -9.98
N PRO A 181 2.22 -4.30 -10.16
CA PRO A 181 1.46 -4.54 -11.38
C PRO A 181 0.46 -3.40 -11.62
N TYR A 182 0.34 -2.98 -12.88
CA TYR A 182 -0.58 -1.94 -13.30
C TYR A 182 -1.36 -2.36 -14.54
N ASP A 183 -2.62 -1.91 -14.61
CA ASP A 183 -3.57 -2.25 -15.65
C ASP A 183 -4.48 -1.03 -15.90
N GLY A 184 -4.19 -0.33 -17.00
CA GLY A 184 -4.82 0.95 -17.33
C GLY A 184 -4.66 1.97 -16.19
N PRO A 185 -5.75 2.54 -15.64
CA PRO A 185 -5.67 3.56 -14.59
C PRO A 185 -5.41 3.00 -13.18
N LEU A 186 -5.26 1.68 -13.02
CA LEU A 186 -5.13 1.01 -11.73
C LEU A 186 -3.76 0.37 -11.58
N ALA A 187 -3.25 0.34 -10.36
CA ALA A 187 -2.11 -0.46 -9.95
C ALA A 187 -2.36 -1.09 -8.58
N VAL A 188 -1.62 -2.15 -8.27
CA VAL A 188 -1.61 -2.81 -6.96
C VAL A 188 -0.21 -2.73 -6.38
N LEU A 189 -0.10 -2.42 -5.09
CA LEU A 189 1.15 -2.45 -4.34
C LEU A 189 1.46 -3.89 -3.91
N ARG A 190 1.78 -4.76 -4.87
CA ARG A 190 1.93 -6.22 -4.66
C ARG A 190 3.05 -6.54 -3.67
N TYR A 191 4.18 -5.84 -3.77
CA TYR A 191 5.29 -5.96 -2.85
C TYR A 191 5.84 -4.56 -2.54
N PHE A 192 5.97 -4.24 -1.26
CA PHE A 192 6.58 -2.97 -0.81
C PHE A 192 7.17 -3.18 0.58
N ARG A 193 8.38 -3.71 0.64
CA ARG A 193 9.01 -4.09 1.92
C ARG A 193 10.49 -3.74 1.92
N THR A 194 10.96 -3.34 3.09
CA THR A 194 12.39 -3.16 3.36
C THR A 194 13.08 -4.51 3.42
N LEU A 195 14.29 -4.59 2.86
CA LEU A 195 15.10 -5.81 2.81
C LEU A 195 16.06 -5.94 4.01
N GLY A 196 15.86 -5.11 5.04
CA GLY A 196 16.71 -5.07 6.21
C GLY A 196 16.21 -4.07 7.25
N ARG A 197 17.09 -3.71 8.20
CA ARG A 197 16.74 -2.96 9.40
C ARG A 197 17.75 -1.88 9.68
N SER A 198 17.38 -0.65 9.39
CA SER A 198 18.06 0.55 9.88
C SER A 198 17.15 1.75 9.69
N ASP A 199 17.57 2.92 10.18
CA ASP A 199 16.90 4.17 9.87
C ASP A 199 16.89 4.44 8.35
N ALA A 200 17.96 4.05 7.63
CA ALA A 200 18.00 4.14 6.17
C ALA A 200 16.92 3.28 5.49
N HIS A 201 16.72 2.03 5.93
CA HIS A 201 15.62 1.18 5.45
C HIS A 201 14.25 1.82 5.72
N SER A 202 14.07 2.35 6.93
CA SER A 202 12.82 3.00 7.32
C SER A 202 12.53 4.25 6.47
N ASP A 203 13.55 5.08 6.22
CA ASP A 203 13.44 6.30 5.44
C ASP A 203 13.32 6.03 3.94
N ALA A 204 13.91 4.94 3.43
CA ALA A 204 13.82 4.50 2.03
C ALA A 204 12.37 4.31 1.57
N ARG A 205 11.46 3.89 2.45
CA ARG A 205 10.01 3.78 2.17
C ARG A 205 9.41 5.08 1.64
N TYR A 206 9.83 6.23 2.17
CA TYR A 206 9.27 7.52 1.78
C TYR A 206 9.77 7.94 0.40
N LEU A 207 11.07 7.77 0.14
CA LEU A 207 11.66 8.05 -1.17
C LEU A 207 11.10 7.10 -2.24
N ALA A 208 11.01 5.80 -1.94
CA ALA A 208 10.46 4.80 -2.84
C ALA A 208 8.97 5.04 -3.15
N THR A 209 8.18 5.53 -2.20
CA THR A 209 6.79 5.90 -2.47
C THR A 209 6.71 7.05 -3.48
N SER A 210 7.52 8.09 -3.31
CA SER A 210 7.56 9.21 -4.27
C SER A 210 7.99 8.74 -5.66
N ALA A 211 9.05 7.92 -5.75
CA ALA A 211 9.52 7.37 -7.02
C ALA A 211 8.46 6.46 -7.67
N LEU A 212 7.74 5.67 -6.87
CA LEU A 212 6.64 4.82 -7.34
C LEU A 212 5.49 5.65 -7.91
N VAL A 213 5.07 6.71 -7.22
CA VAL A 213 4.04 7.65 -7.72
C VAL A 213 4.48 8.25 -9.05
N THR A 214 5.73 8.69 -9.17
CA THR A 214 6.29 9.21 -10.43
C THR A 214 6.22 8.17 -11.56
N ALA A 215 6.69 6.95 -11.30
CA ALA A 215 6.68 5.87 -12.29
C ALA A 215 5.27 5.47 -12.72
N LEU A 216 4.30 5.47 -11.79
CA LEU A 216 2.89 5.18 -12.06
C LEU A 216 2.21 6.31 -12.84
N ALA A 217 2.48 7.57 -12.50
CA ALA A 217 1.92 8.74 -13.19
C ALA A 217 2.34 8.75 -14.67
N GLN A 218 3.62 8.45 -14.94
CA GLN A 218 4.16 8.31 -16.31
C GLN A 218 3.47 7.20 -17.13
N ARG A 219 2.92 6.18 -16.46
CA ARG A 219 2.17 5.07 -17.08
C ARG A 219 0.66 5.35 -17.19
N GLY A 220 0.21 6.54 -16.81
CA GLY A 220 -1.20 6.92 -16.85
C GLY A 220 -2.05 6.31 -15.74
N VAL A 221 -1.43 5.69 -14.73
CA VAL A 221 -2.12 5.17 -13.55
C VAL A 221 -2.70 6.34 -12.74
N ARG A 222 -3.87 6.13 -12.15
CA ARG A 222 -4.60 7.10 -11.33
C ARG A 222 -4.85 6.62 -9.91
N TYR A 223 -4.83 5.31 -9.68
CA TYR A 223 -5.11 4.72 -8.38
C TYR A 223 -4.17 3.56 -8.11
N LEU A 224 -3.43 3.63 -7.01
CA LEU A 224 -2.64 2.53 -6.47
C LEU A 224 -3.39 1.92 -5.27
N LEU A 225 -3.74 0.64 -5.37
CA LEU A 225 -4.44 -0.11 -4.33
C LEU A 225 -3.41 -0.81 -3.44
N ASP A 226 -3.60 -0.76 -2.12
CA ASP A 226 -2.88 -1.64 -1.20
C ASP A 226 -3.49 -3.05 -1.18
N THR A 227 -2.65 -4.06 -0.95
CA THR A 227 -3.07 -5.46 -0.81
C THR A 227 -3.59 -5.78 0.59
N ALA A 228 -3.10 -5.06 1.63
CA ALA A 228 -3.52 -5.33 3.00
C ALA A 228 -4.94 -4.80 3.25
N THR A 229 -5.82 -5.66 3.76
CA THR A 229 -7.19 -5.26 4.08
C THR A 229 -7.20 -4.46 5.39
N PRO A 230 -8.15 -3.51 5.60
CA PRO A 230 -8.12 -2.66 6.81
C PRO A 230 -8.00 -3.40 8.15
N PRO A 231 -8.65 -4.56 8.36
CA PRO A 231 -8.48 -5.34 9.60
C PRO A 231 -7.09 -5.96 9.77
N GLU A 232 -6.35 -6.21 8.68
CA GLU A 232 -5.02 -6.82 8.68
C GLU A 232 -3.91 -5.78 8.84
N GLN A 233 -4.20 -4.51 8.54
CA GLN A 233 -3.23 -3.43 8.67
C GLN A 233 -2.94 -3.12 10.13
N THR A 234 -1.67 -3.18 10.52
CA THR A 234 -1.22 -2.67 11.81
C THR A 234 -1.39 -1.15 11.90
N ASN A 235 -1.47 -0.61 13.13
CA ASN A 235 -1.57 0.84 13.32
C ASN A 235 -0.36 1.59 12.74
N GLY A 236 0.83 0.97 12.78
CA GLY A 236 2.05 1.51 12.16
C GLY A 236 1.92 1.63 10.64
N LEU A 237 1.41 0.59 9.97
CA LEU A 237 1.16 0.61 8.53
C LEU A 237 0.12 1.66 8.16
N ARG A 238 -1.00 1.74 8.90
CA ARG A 238 -2.03 2.78 8.68
C ARG A 238 -1.51 4.19 8.86
N HIS A 239 -0.67 4.41 9.87
CA HIS A 239 -0.03 5.70 10.08
C HIS A 239 0.87 6.07 8.91
N PHE A 240 1.72 5.14 8.46
CA PHE A 240 2.59 5.32 7.30
C PHE A 240 1.77 5.64 6.04
N GLN A 241 0.76 4.84 5.74
CA GLN A 241 -0.13 5.01 4.59
C GLN A 241 -0.77 6.39 4.52
N ARG A 242 -1.34 6.88 5.64
CA ARG A 242 -1.92 8.23 5.66
C ARG A 242 -0.87 9.31 5.42
N MET A 243 0.34 9.12 5.97
CA MET A 243 1.45 10.05 5.80
C MET A 243 1.88 10.16 4.34
N VAL A 244 1.87 9.05 3.59
CA VAL A 244 2.18 9.02 2.16
C VAL A 244 0.95 9.22 1.27
N GLY A 245 -0.22 9.56 1.84
CA GLY A 245 -1.38 10.00 1.07
C GLY A 245 -2.43 8.93 0.71
N PHE A 246 -2.32 7.69 1.19
CA PHE A 246 -3.40 6.72 1.04
C PHE A 246 -4.65 7.19 1.81
N ARG A 247 -5.81 6.91 1.22
CA ARG A 247 -7.16 7.18 1.74
C ARG A 247 -8.02 5.94 1.59
N TYR A 248 -9.08 5.84 2.38
CA TYR A 248 -10.06 4.77 2.15
C TYR A 248 -11.01 5.13 1.00
N ALA A 249 -11.21 4.18 0.09
CA ALA A 249 -12.22 4.26 -0.97
C ALA A 249 -12.94 2.92 -1.12
N ARG A 250 -14.14 2.95 -1.73
CA ARG A 250 -14.83 1.74 -2.16
C ARG A 250 -14.43 1.43 -3.60
N VAL A 251 -13.90 0.23 -3.84
CA VAL A 251 -13.59 -0.20 -5.21
C VAL A 251 -14.75 -1.02 -5.76
N ARG A 252 -15.31 -0.57 -6.88
CA ARG A 252 -16.40 -1.25 -7.59
C ARG A 252 -15.86 -1.89 -8.86
N LEU A 253 -15.89 -3.22 -8.90
CA LEU A 253 -15.62 -3.98 -10.11
C LEU A 253 -16.74 -3.75 -11.13
N ARG A 254 -16.37 -3.33 -12.33
CA ARG A 254 -17.23 -3.22 -13.51
C ARG A 254 -16.82 -4.37 -14.45
N ARG A 255 -17.80 -5.16 -14.86
CA ARG A 255 -17.67 -6.15 -15.93
C ARG A 255 -17.86 -5.47 -17.27
#